data_AF-B7PLT5-F1
#
_entry.id   AF-B7PLT5-F1
#
_cell.length_a   1.000
_cell.length_b   1.000
_cell.length_c   1.000
_cell.angle_alpha   90.00
_cell.angle_beta   90.00
_cell.angle_gamma   90.00
#
_symmetry.space_group_name_H-M   'P 1'
#
loop_
_entity.id
_entity.type
_entity.pdbx_description
1 polymer ?
#
loop_
_entity_poly.entity_id
_entity_poly.type
_entity_poly.pdbx_seq_one_letter_code
_entity_poly.pdbx_strand_id
1 'polypeptide(L)'
;MAAASATPAAPTPSRRRFTVAEDIILLQAVVARNPLRNADHWNDVMDTLCAASQRDFSLRGTRERCDLLLGYYHQNDDAILRK
;
A
#
# COMPACT_ATOMS: atom_id res chain seq x y z
N MET A 1 -35.15 -37.98 -4.25
CA MET A 1 -34.15 -37.57 -3.24
C MET A 1 -32.77 -37.62 -3.87
N ALA A 2 -32.21 -36.49 -4.24
CA ALA A 2 -30.76 -36.33 -4.49
C ALA A 2 -30.45 -34.84 -4.33
N ALA A 3 -29.82 -34.49 -3.21
CA ALA A 3 -29.43 -33.14 -2.89
C ALA A 3 -28.23 -32.73 -3.75
N ALA A 4 -28.35 -31.60 -4.45
CA ALA A 4 -27.22 -30.97 -5.13
C ALA A 4 -26.30 -30.34 -4.08
N SER A 5 -25.12 -30.95 -3.89
CA SER A 5 -24.07 -30.40 -3.06
C SER A 5 -23.51 -29.13 -3.72
N ALA A 6 -23.85 -27.97 -3.17
CA ALA A 6 -23.26 -26.70 -3.56
C ALA A 6 -21.79 -26.65 -3.08
N THR A 7 -20.86 -26.61 -4.02
CA THR A 7 -19.44 -26.33 -3.76
C THR A 7 -19.31 -24.93 -3.16
N PRO A 8 -18.64 -24.74 -2.00
CA PRO A 8 -18.40 -23.40 -1.48
C PRO A 8 -17.47 -22.64 -2.43
N ALA A 9 -17.96 -21.52 -2.96
CA ALA A 9 -17.16 -20.60 -3.77
C ALA A 9 -15.93 -20.15 -2.95
N ALA A 10 -14.75 -20.25 -3.56
CA ALA A 10 -13.50 -19.84 -2.95
C ALA A 10 -13.59 -18.38 -2.45
N PRO A 11 -13.02 -18.04 -1.28
CA PRO A 11 -13.01 -16.69 -0.77
C PRO A 11 -12.35 -15.79 -1.81
N THR A 12 -13.10 -14.82 -2.32
CA THR A 12 -12.54 -13.78 -3.18
C THR A 12 -11.39 -13.11 -2.42
N PRO A 13 -10.24 -12.87 -3.06
CA PRO A 13 -9.13 -12.22 -2.39
C PRO A 13 -9.61 -10.83 -1.98
N SER A 14 -9.92 -10.69 -0.70
CA SER A 14 -10.27 -9.41 -0.09
C SER A 14 -9.15 -8.45 -0.46
N ARG A 15 -9.43 -7.46 -1.31
CA ARG A 15 -8.49 -6.38 -1.66
C ARG A 15 -7.98 -5.85 -0.34
N ARG A 16 -6.77 -6.25 0.05
CA ARG A 16 -6.12 -5.86 1.30
C ARG A 16 -5.85 -4.37 1.16
N ARG A 17 -6.79 -3.55 1.63
CA ARG A 17 -6.68 -2.10 1.58
C ARG A 17 -5.59 -1.68 2.56
N PHE A 18 -4.80 -0.69 2.14
CA PHE A 18 -3.93 0.04 3.05
C PHE A 18 -4.80 0.87 3.99
N THR A 19 -4.42 0.87 5.26
CA THR A 19 -4.99 1.70 6.30
C THR A 19 -4.16 2.98 6.45
N VAL A 20 -4.74 4.00 7.08
CA VAL A 20 -4.02 5.27 7.32
C VAL A 20 -2.76 5.05 8.17
N ALA A 21 -2.79 4.14 9.14
CA ALA A 21 -1.62 3.81 9.95
C ALA A 21 -0.48 3.23 9.10
N GLU A 22 -0.81 2.36 8.15
CA GLU A 22 0.16 1.76 7.21
C GLU A 22 0.70 2.80 6.24
N ASP A 23 -0.13 3.75 5.78
CA ASP A 23 0.32 4.85 4.94
C ASP A 23 1.32 5.74 5.67
N ILE A 24 1.09 6.03 6.96
CA ILE A 24 2.03 6.80 7.78
C ILE A 24 3.36 6.07 7.91
N ILE A 25 3.33 4.76 8.23
CA ILE A 25 4.53 3.93 8.35
C ILE A 25 5.29 3.90 7.01
N LEU A 26 4.56 3.71 5.90
CA LEU A 26 5.12 3.71 4.56
C LEU A 26 5.86 5.03 4.29
N LEU A 27 5.21 6.17 4.50
CA LEU A 27 5.82 7.48 4.25
C LEU A 27 7.02 7.74 5.16
N GLN A 28 6.98 7.35 6.43
CA GLN A 28 8.12 7.44 7.34
C GLN A 28 9.31 6.61 6.84
N ALA A 29 9.08 5.37 6.42
CA ALA A 29 10.11 4.50 5.88
C ALA A 29 10.70 5.04 4.55
N VAL A 30 9.85 5.57 3.67
CA VAL A 30 10.26 6.24 2.43
C VAL A 30 11.14 7.44 2.73
N VAL A 31 10.81 8.27 3.71
CA VAL A 31 11.66 9.41 4.11
C VAL A 31 12.99 8.94 4.69
N ALA A 32 12.98 7.91 5.53
CA ALA A 32 14.18 7.41 6.20
C ALA A 32 15.19 6.75 5.24
N ARG A 33 14.71 6.00 4.25
CA ARG A 33 15.56 5.26 3.29
C ARG A 33 15.71 5.95 1.95
N ASN A 34 14.82 6.87 1.62
CA ASN A 34 14.75 7.61 0.36
C ASN A 34 14.86 6.70 -0.89
N PRO A 35 13.91 5.78 -1.10
CA PRO A 35 13.91 4.89 -2.26
C PRO A 35 13.61 5.61 -3.58
N LEU A 36 13.20 6.89 -3.53
CA LEU A 36 13.01 7.73 -4.71
C LEU A 36 14.33 8.13 -5.36
N ARG A 37 15.42 8.20 -4.56
CA ARG A 37 16.78 8.44 -5.06
C ARG A 37 17.49 7.14 -5.46
N ASN A 38 17.26 6.06 -4.71
CA ASN A 38 17.81 4.74 -5.01
C ASN A 38 16.72 3.66 -4.96
N ALA A 39 16.36 3.11 -6.12
CA ALA A 39 15.26 2.17 -6.25
C ALA A 39 15.48 0.84 -5.49
N ASP A 40 16.73 0.49 -5.16
CA ASP A 40 17.06 -0.73 -4.41
C ASP A 40 16.51 -0.70 -2.98
N HIS A 41 16.37 0.50 -2.40
CA HIS A 41 15.88 0.69 -1.03
C HIS A 41 14.37 0.42 -0.88
N TRP A 42 13.64 0.16 -1.99
CA TRP A 42 12.23 -0.23 -1.90
C TRP A 42 12.03 -1.56 -1.17
N ASN A 43 13.03 -2.45 -1.21
CA ASN A 43 13.01 -3.69 -0.43
C ASN A 43 13.02 -3.39 1.07
N ASP A 44 13.95 -2.55 1.52
CA ASP A 44 14.04 -2.15 2.93
C ASP A 44 12.77 -1.45 3.43
N VAL A 45 12.16 -0.61 2.58
CA VAL A 45 10.90 0.08 2.90
C VAL A 45 9.75 -0.92 3.03
N MET A 46 9.64 -1.86 2.10
CA MET A 46 8.63 -2.92 2.17
C MET A 46 8.83 -3.78 3.41
N ASP A 47 10.06 -4.22 3.70
CA ASP A 47 10.35 -5.06 4.85
C ASP A 47 10.04 -4.34 6.17
N THR A 48 10.36 -3.04 6.25
CA THR A 48 10.02 -2.20 7.40
C THR A 48 8.49 -2.10 7.57
N LEU A 49 7.77 -1.87 6.47
CA LEU A 49 6.30 -1.79 6.48
C LEU A 49 5.66 -3.13 6.89
N CYS A 50 6.15 -4.24 6.36
CA CYS A 50 5.67 -5.58 6.69
C CYS A 50 5.90 -5.90 8.16
N ALA A 51 7.10 -5.60 8.67
CA ALA A 51 7.46 -5.83 10.07
C ALA A 51 6.61 -4.98 11.03
N ALA A 52 6.43 -3.70 10.73
CA ALA A 52 5.67 -2.78 11.57
C ALA A 52 4.15 -3.04 11.55
N SER A 53 3.61 -3.44 10.40
CA SER A 53 2.18 -3.67 10.22
C SER A 53 1.75 -5.13 10.50
N GLN A 54 2.72 -6.03 10.72
CA GLN A 54 2.51 -7.48 10.84
C GLN A 54 1.68 -8.06 9.69
N ARG A 55 1.87 -7.54 8.48
CA ARG A 55 1.12 -7.90 7.27
C ARG A 55 2.05 -7.97 6.08
N ASP A 56 1.78 -8.92 5.19
CA ASP A 56 2.55 -9.04 3.95
C ASP A 56 2.06 -8.04 2.91
N PHE A 57 3.01 -7.30 2.36
CA PHE A 57 2.84 -6.42 1.21
C PHE A 57 3.74 -6.85 0.07
N SER A 58 3.39 -6.45 -1.16
CA SER A 58 4.25 -6.64 -2.33
C SER A 58 4.97 -5.34 -2.65
N LEU A 59 6.21 -5.44 -3.14
CA LEU A 59 6.99 -4.28 -3.60
C LEU A 59 6.19 -3.38 -4.54
N ARG A 60 5.50 -4.00 -5.50
CA ARG A 60 4.64 -3.30 -6.44
C ARG A 60 3.52 -2.53 -5.73
N GLY A 61 2.80 -3.18 -4.81
CA GLY A 61 1.72 -2.56 -4.06
C GLY A 61 2.21 -1.40 -3.17
N THR A 62 3.38 -1.56 -2.55
CA THR A 62 4.03 -0.53 -1.73
C THR A 62 4.38 0.71 -2.57
N ARG A 63 4.95 0.52 -3.76
CA ARG A 63 5.28 1.60 -4.70
C ARG A 63 4.02 2.30 -5.21
N GLU A 64 3.07 1.53 -5.75
CA GLU A 64 1.79 2.07 -6.26
C GLU A 64 1.04 2.85 -5.17
N ARG A 65 1.09 2.39 -3.92
CA ARG A 65 0.47 3.11 -2.80
C ARG A 65 1.17 4.43 -2.51
N CYS A 66 2.50 4.44 -2.50
CA CYS A 66 3.28 5.68 -2.31
C CYS A 66 2.97 6.70 -3.42
N ASP A 67 2.96 6.27 -4.68
CA ASP A 67 2.67 7.14 -5.83
C ASP A 67 1.26 7.73 -5.73
N LEU A 68 0.29 6.92 -5.31
CA LEU A 68 -1.09 7.37 -5.09
C LEU A 68 -1.20 8.40 -3.97
N LEU A 69 -0.47 8.22 -2.85
CA LEU A 69 -0.43 9.20 -1.76
C LEU A 69 0.20 10.53 -2.20
N LEU A 70 1.29 10.48 -2.98
CA LEU A 70 1.90 11.67 -3.57
C LEU A 70 0.94 12.35 -4.56
N GLY A 71 0.21 11.58 -5.37
CA GLY A 71 -0.81 12.11 -6.27
C GLY A 71 -1.92 12.87 -5.53
N TYR A 72 -2.39 12.36 -4.39
CA TYR A 72 -3.37 13.07 -3.56
C TYR A 72 -2.79 14.35 -2.94
N TYR A 73 -1.52 14.32 -2.53
CA TYR A 73 -0.85 15.51 -2.03
C TYR A 73 -0.77 16.61 -3.10
N HIS A 74 -0.30 16.28 -4.30
CA HIS A 74 -0.20 17.23 -5.41
C HIS A 74 -1.57 17.81 -5.83
N GLN A 75 -2.61 16.98 -5.90
CA GLN A 75 -3.96 17.45 -6.24
C GLN A 75 -4.51 18.44 -5.20
N ASN A 76 -4.25 18.19 -3.91
CA ASN A 76 -4.66 19.11 -2.85
C ASN A 76 -3.82 20.40 -2.86
N ASP A 77 -2.53 20.32 -3.16
CA ASP A 77 -1.64 21.49 -3.24
C ASP A 77 -2.03 22.42 -4.40
N ASP A 78 -2.29 21.86 -5.58
CA ASP A 78 -2.82 22.61 -6.74
C ASP A 78 -4.17 23.27 -6.47
N ALA A 79 -5.04 22.61 -5.69
CA ALA A 79 -6.32 23.17 -5.29
C ALA A 79 -6.18 24.34 -4.31
N ILE A 80 -5.14 24.31 -3.46
CA ILE A 80 -4.83 25.39 -2.51
C ILE A 80 -4.17 26.57 -3.24
N LEU A 81 -3.27 26.33 -4.20
CA LEU A 81 -2.58 27.37 -4.98
C LEU A 81 -3.47 28.12 -5.97
N ARG A 82 -4.62 27.56 -6.35
CA ARG A 82 -5.59 28.19 -7.26
C ARG A 82 -6.65 29.05 -6.55
N LYS A 83 -6.56 29.20 -5.23
CA LYS A 83 -7.47 29.99 -4.39
C LYS A 83 -6.82 31.29 -3.95
#